data_AF-A0A952RAE2-F1
#
_entry.id   AF-A0A952RAE2-F1
#
_cell.length_a   1.000
_cell.length_b   1.000
_cell.length_c   1.000
_cell.angle_alpha   90.00
_cell.angle_beta   90.00
_cell.angle_gamma   90.00
#
_symmetry.space_group_name_H-M   'P 1'
#
loop_
_entity.id
_entity.type
_entity.pdbx_description
1 polymer ?
#
loop_
_entity_poly.entity_id
_entity_poly.type
_entity_poly.pdbx_seq_one_letter_code
_entity_poly.pdbx_strand_id
1 'polypeptide(L)'
;MTTQQTSSTSLGATVVRGLLGSLKLALVVGGVAAATGCAGKPAAPFDTLKTSQVTAFRLQNYEPPAAQAPQAGGIPGLPPEIQQWVQAGAQGLQQLIPPGLLPPGLLGGTPGAPLQAAPDAPRFPLAAPNFRILSQTPVIDEDLKEDLGDLFGSEKSFDSSQANCMYAEMGLAFSGAMGNNELLVSFSCNRVEARGFAWPHSSTGMKPNTVKKLSEIVAKLWPPGT
;
A
#
# COMPACT_ATOMS: atom_id res chain seq x y z
N MET A 1 13.10 56.07 6.60
CA MET A 1 14.54 55.78 6.83
C MET A 1 14.70 55.63 8.33
N THR A 2 14.72 54.39 8.82
CA THR A 2 14.74 54.09 10.26
C THR A 2 15.90 53.11 10.50
N THR A 3 16.80 53.55 11.37
CA THR A 3 18.14 53.04 11.61
C THR A 3 18.10 51.73 12.42
N GLN A 4 18.78 50.67 11.95
CA GLN A 4 19.12 49.50 12.76
C GLN A 4 20.33 49.83 13.65
N GLN A 5 20.23 49.50 14.94
CA GLN A 5 21.32 49.59 15.91
C GLN A 5 21.72 48.17 16.33
N THR A 6 22.91 47.77 15.88
CA THR A 6 23.56 46.48 16.19
C THR A 6 24.42 46.66 17.44
N SER A 7 24.17 45.87 18.48
CA SER A 7 25.00 45.86 19.70
C SER A 7 26.04 44.75 19.62
N SER A 8 27.31 45.13 19.52
CA SER A 8 28.48 44.27 19.69
C SER A 8 28.90 44.25 21.16
N THR A 9 28.99 43.06 21.76
CA THR A 9 29.59 42.88 23.09
C THR A 9 30.98 42.27 22.92
N SER A 10 32.02 43.06 23.23
CA SER A 10 33.41 42.62 23.28
C SER A 10 33.68 41.83 24.56
N LEU A 11 34.26 40.64 24.47
CA LEU A 11 34.92 39.99 25.60
C LEU A 11 36.43 40.09 25.45
N GLY A 12 37.06 40.61 26.50
CA GLY A 12 38.49 40.84 26.62
C GLY A 12 39.31 39.56 26.66
N ALA A 13 40.49 39.64 26.05
CA ALA A 13 41.51 38.61 26.06
C ALA A 13 42.38 38.72 27.31
N THR A 14 42.32 37.71 28.18
CA THR A 14 43.37 37.47 29.19
C THR A 14 44.26 36.34 28.68
N VAL A 15 45.49 36.70 28.31
CA VAL A 15 46.56 35.80 27.89
C VAL A 15 47.18 35.15 29.12
N VAL A 16 47.03 33.83 29.29
CA VAL A 16 47.86 33.02 30.19
C VAL A 16 48.72 32.09 29.34
N ARG A 17 50.02 32.42 29.27
CA ARG A 17 51.08 31.55 28.76
C ARG A 17 51.46 30.54 29.87
N GLY A 18 51.26 29.25 29.62
CA GLY A 18 51.83 28.14 30.40
C GLY A 18 51.96 26.92 29.49
N LEU A 19 53.17 26.70 28.96
CA LEU A 19 54.06 25.58 29.31
C LEU A 19 53.57 24.17 28.93
N LEU A 20 54.23 23.62 27.91
CA LEU A 20 54.58 22.21 27.67
C LEU A 20 53.60 21.11 28.10
N GLY A 21 53.04 20.40 27.11
CA GLY A 21 52.46 19.07 27.31
C GLY A 21 51.73 18.55 26.09
N SER A 22 52.38 17.67 25.32
CA SER A 22 51.83 16.98 24.15
C SER A 22 50.55 16.20 24.47
N LEU A 23 49.40 16.56 23.89
CA LEU A 23 48.26 15.64 23.80
C LEU A 23 47.21 16.05 22.72
N LYS A 24 47.27 15.33 21.59
CA LYS A 24 46.22 14.98 20.61
C LYS A 24 45.11 16.00 20.28
N LEU A 25 45.21 16.53 19.06
CA LEU A 25 44.14 17.15 18.28
C LEU A 25 42.97 16.16 18.09
N ALA A 26 41.85 16.37 18.78
CA ALA A 26 40.60 15.65 18.56
C ALA A 26 39.63 16.54 17.76
N LEU A 27 39.67 16.37 16.45
CA LEU A 27 38.66 16.85 15.51
C LEU A 27 37.58 15.75 15.43
N VAL A 28 36.47 15.91 16.15
CA VAL A 28 35.29 15.05 16.00
C VAL A 28 34.18 15.87 15.37
N VAL A 29 34.11 15.68 14.05
CA VAL A 29 33.00 16.00 13.15
C VAL A 29 31.70 15.38 13.70
N GLY A 30 30.59 16.08 13.47
CA GLY A 30 29.24 15.69 13.89
C GLY A 30 28.94 14.21 13.67
N GLY A 31 28.51 13.56 14.74
CA GLY A 31 28.06 12.17 14.72
C GLY A 31 26.83 12.02 13.83
N VAL A 32 27.05 11.51 12.62
CA VAL A 32 26.03 10.77 11.88
C VAL A 32 25.58 9.63 12.79
N ALA A 33 24.27 9.54 13.05
CA ALA A 33 23.64 8.43 13.76
C ALA A 33 23.93 7.13 13.01
N ALA A 34 25.04 6.48 13.35
CA ALA A 34 25.36 5.15 12.90
C ALA A 34 24.41 4.19 13.61
N ALA A 35 23.56 3.55 12.82
CA ALA A 35 22.67 2.47 13.21
C ALA A 35 23.46 1.33 13.88
N THR A 36 23.56 1.37 15.21
CA THR A 36 23.91 0.18 16.00
C THR A 36 22.64 -0.62 16.19
N GLY A 37 22.57 -1.79 15.55
CA GLY A 37 21.40 -2.64 15.46
C GLY A 37 20.68 -2.85 16.80
N CYS A 38 19.39 -2.54 16.81
CA CYS A 38 18.43 -3.02 17.79
C CYS A 38 18.22 -4.52 17.58
N ALA A 39 19.22 -5.33 17.92
CA ALA A 39 19.09 -6.78 17.94
C ALA A 39 18.10 -7.18 19.05
N GLY A 40 16.82 -7.29 18.72
CA GLY A 40 15.78 -7.77 19.62
C GLY A 40 14.39 -7.19 19.38
N LYS A 41 14.23 -6.11 18.60
CA LYS A 41 12.92 -5.55 18.28
C LYS A 41 12.77 -5.35 16.77
N PRO A 42 11.56 -5.55 16.20
CA PRO A 42 11.25 -5.15 14.83
C PRO A 42 11.74 -3.73 14.53
N ALA A 43 12.23 -3.47 13.32
CA ALA A 43 12.59 -2.12 12.92
C ALA A 43 11.35 -1.22 12.89
N ALA A 44 11.48 0.04 13.31
CA ALA A 44 10.38 1.01 13.25
C ALA A 44 9.86 1.19 11.81
N PRO A 45 8.55 1.37 11.60
CA PRO A 45 7.50 1.50 12.62
C PRO A 45 6.88 0.16 13.08
N PHE A 46 7.45 -0.97 12.68
CA PHE A 46 6.87 -2.30 12.90
C PHE A 46 6.90 -2.76 14.36
N ASP A 47 7.76 -2.18 15.18
CA ASP A 47 7.81 -2.40 16.64
C ASP A 47 6.55 -1.94 17.37
N THR A 48 5.76 -1.07 16.75
CA THR A 48 4.52 -0.54 17.32
C THR A 48 3.28 -1.35 16.93
N LEU A 49 3.40 -2.34 16.04
CA LEU A 49 2.22 -3.00 15.48
C LEU A 49 1.35 -3.66 16.54
N LYS A 50 1.94 -4.32 17.54
CA LYS A 50 1.23 -5.02 18.62
C LYS A 50 0.23 -4.12 19.36
N THR A 51 0.59 -2.86 19.60
CA THR A 51 -0.24 -1.90 20.32
C THR A 51 -1.06 -0.99 19.40
N SER A 52 -0.79 -1.00 18.10
CA SER A 52 -1.48 -0.17 17.12
C SER A 52 -2.84 -0.76 16.69
N GLN A 53 -3.70 0.12 16.16
CA GLN A 53 -4.87 -0.32 15.41
C GLN A 53 -4.44 -0.63 13.97
N VAL A 54 -4.53 -1.90 13.59
CA VAL A 54 -4.10 -2.40 12.28
C VAL A 54 -5.32 -2.86 11.49
N THR A 55 -5.42 -2.43 10.23
CA THR A 55 -6.42 -2.90 9.28
C THR A 55 -5.73 -3.49 8.06
N ALA A 56 -6.11 -4.72 7.69
CA ALA A 56 -5.66 -5.37 6.49
C ALA A 56 -6.71 -5.23 5.38
N PHE A 57 -6.25 -5.00 4.16
CA PHE A 57 -7.08 -4.84 2.97
C PHE A 57 -6.69 -5.90 1.94
N ARG A 58 -7.69 -6.55 1.36
CA ARG A 58 -7.51 -7.34 0.13
C ARG A 58 -7.76 -6.40 -1.05
N LEU A 59 -6.80 -6.32 -1.96
CA LEU A 59 -6.80 -5.33 -3.03
C LEU A 59 -7.01 -6.00 -4.38
N GLN A 60 -7.72 -5.30 -5.27
CA GLN A 60 -7.88 -5.69 -6.66
C GLN A 60 -6.72 -5.12 -7.49
N ASN A 61 -5.87 -6.01 -7.99
CA ASN A 61 -4.71 -5.66 -8.78
C ASN A 61 -5.01 -5.22 -10.23
N TYR A 62 -6.10 -5.72 -10.83
CA TYR A 62 -6.50 -5.37 -12.19
C TYR A 62 -7.95 -4.89 -12.22
N GLU A 63 -8.15 -3.65 -12.65
CA GLU A 63 -9.44 -3.11 -13.04
C GLU A 63 -9.46 -3.02 -14.57
N PRO A 64 -10.33 -3.77 -15.27
CA PRO A 64 -10.50 -3.54 -16.69
C PRO A 64 -10.95 -2.09 -16.91
N PRO A 65 -10.46 -1.39 -17.95
CA PRO A 65 -10.93 -0.05 -18.26
C PRO A 65 -12.45 -0.09 -18.36
N ALA A 66 -13.11 0.84 -17.67
CA ALA A 66 -14.55 0.92 -17.69
C ALA A 66 -15.01 0.96 -19.15
N ALA A 67 -15.72 -0.07 -19.61
CA ALA A 67 -16.38 -0.01 -20.89
C ALA A 67 -17.32 1.19 -20.82
N GLN A 68 -17.06 2.21 -21.64
CA GLN A 68 -17.99 3.30 -21.86
C GLN A 68 -19.30 2.63 -22.26
N ALA A 69 -20.31 2.70 -21.39
CA ALA A 69 -21.63 2.22 -21.73
C ALA A 69 -22.01 2.92 -23.05
N PRO A 70 -22.46 2.18 -24.09
CA PRO A 70 -23.12 2.81 -25.20
C PRO A 70 -24.23 3.66 -24.59
N GLN A 71 -24.19 4.98 -24.78
CA GLN A 71 -25.31 5.83 -24.40
C GLN A 71 -26.54 5.20 -25.04
N ALA A 72 -27.50 4.79 -24.21
CA ALA A 72 -28.81 4.36 -24.64
C ALA A 72 -29.51 5.58 -25.26
N GLY A 73 -29.22 5.80 -26.54
CA GLY A 73 -29.70 6.87 -27.38
C GLY A 73 -29.37 6.43 -28.79
N GLY A 74 -30.41 6.11 -29.57
CA GLY A 74 -30.31 5.38 -30.83
C GLY A 74 -29.16 5.85 -31.72
N ILE A 75 -28.39 4.90 -32.25
CA ILE A 75 -27.36 5.16 -33.25
C ILE A 75 -27.92 4.74 -34.60
N PRO A 76 -28.35 5.70 -35.45
CA PRO A 76 -28.57 5.44 -36.86
C PRO A 76 -27.21 5.08 -37.49
N GLY A 77 -27.10 3.91 -38.13
CA GLY A 77 -25.91 3.52 -38.90
C GLY A 77 -25.19 2.25 -38.48
N LEU A 78 -25.82 1.36 -37.69
CA LEU A 78 -25.24 0.04 -37.39
C LEU A 78 -25.35 -0.92 -38.60
N PRO A 79 -24.24 -1.55 -39.03
CA PRO A 79 -24.26 -2.55 -40.09
C PRO A 79 -25.05 -3.81 -39.69
N PRO A 80 -25.79 -4.42 -40.63
CA PRO A 80 -26.77 -5.48 -40.37
C PRO A 80 -26.18 -6.76 -39.78
N GLU A 81 -24.90 -7.10 -40.02
CA GLU A 81 -24.26 -8.26 -39.39
C GLU A 81 -24.29 -8.19 -37.86
N ILE A 82 -24.25 -6.99 -37.26
CA ILE A 82 -24.25 -6.83 -35.81
C ILE A 82 -25.64 -7.15 -35.22
N GLN A 83 -26.71 -7.00 -35.98
CA GLN A 83 -28.06 -7.32 -35.49
C GLN A 83 -28.28 -8.84 -35.38
N GLN A 84 -27.64 -9.65 -36.22
CA GLN A 84 -27.83 -11.10 -36.21
C GLN A 84 -27.23 -11.78 -34.98
N TRP A 85 -26.00 -11.41 -34.57
CA TRP A 85 -25.40 -12.03 -33.39
C TRP A 85 -26.13 -11.62 -32.10
N VAL A 86 -26.68 -10.40 -32.04
CA VAL A 86 -27.49 -9.93 -30.91
C VAL A 86 -28.76 -10.76 -30.75
N GLN A 87 -29.46 -11.05 -31.85
CA GLN A 87 -30.68 -11.86 -31.82
C GLN A 87 -30.40 -13.32 -31.40
N ALA A 88 -29.29 -13.91 -31.86
CA ALA A 88 -28.92 -15.28 -31.48
C ALA A 88 -28.53 -15.40 -30.00
N GLY A 89 -27.79 -14.42 -29.46
CA GLY A 89 -27.38 -14.41 -28.05
C GLY A 89 -28.56 -14.21 -27.09
N ALA A 90 -29.58 -13.45 -27.48
CA ALA A 90 -30.72 -13.14 -26.63
C ALA A 90 -31.60 -14.36 -26.31
N GLN A 91 -31.74 -15.32 -27.25
CA GLN A 91 -32.59 -16.50 -27.02
C GLN A 91 -31.99 -17.52 -26.05
N GLY A 92 -30.66 -17.65 -25.99
CA GLY A 92 -29.99 -18.53 -25.03
C GLY A 92 -30.11 -18.02 -23.58
N LEU A 93 -30.17 -16.70 -23.40
CA LEU A 93 -30.26 -16.09 -22.06
C LEU A 93 -31.66 -16.20 -21.46
N GLN A 94 -32.71 -16.19 -22.29
CA GLN A 94 -34.11 -16.28 -21.84
C GLN A 94 -34.45 -17.65 -21.22
N GLN A 95 -33.69 -18.70 -21.53
CA GLN A 95 -33.86 -20.04 -20.95
C GLN A 95 -33.25 -20.18 -19.54
N LEU A 96 -32.38 -19.24 -19.14
CA LEU A 96 -31.62 -19.31 -17.88
C LEU A 96 -32.11 -18.31 -16.81
N ILE A 97 -33.12 -17.49 -17.11
CA ILE A 97 -33.68 -16.51 -16.18
C ILE A 97 -35.00 -17.05 -15.61
N PRO A 98 -35.05 -17.47 -14.34
CA PRO A 98 -36.30 -17.85 -13.69
C PRO A 98 -37.28 -16.67 -13.68
N PRO A 99 -38.57 -16.89 -13.99
CA PRO A 99 -39.57 -15.83 -14.02
C PRO A 99 -39.78 -15.27 -12.60
N GLY A 100 -39.33 -14.03 -12.36
CA GLY A 100 -39.54 -13.33 -11.08
C GLY A 100 -38.43 -12.36 -10.66
N LEU A 101 -37.25 -12.40 -11.28
CA LEU A 101 -36.11 -11.52 -10.95
C LEU A 101 -35.79 -10.48 -12.02
N LEU A 102 -36.77 -10.06 -12.82
CA LEU A 102 -36.58 -8.98 -13.79
C LEU A 102 -36.77 -7.62 -13.09
N PRO A 103 -35.70 -6.86 -12.78
CA PRO A 103 -35.85 -5.49 -12.31
C PRO A 103 -36.54 -4.65 -13.40
N PRO A 104 -37.49 -3.76 -13.03
CA PRO A 104 -38.19 -2.91 -13.99
C PRO A 104 -37.17 -2.04 -14.77
N GLY A 105 -37.04 -2.31 -16.06
CA GLY A 105 -36.10 -1.63 -16.96
C GLY A 105 -35.38 -2.53 -17.97
N LEU A 106 -35.42 -3.86 -17.82
CA LEU A 106 -34.61 -4.81 -18.60
C LEU A 106 -35.15 -5.15 -20.01
N LEU A 107 -36.25 -4.55 -20.47
CA LEU A 107 -36.84 -4.84 -21.80
C LEU A 107 -36.38 -3.88 -22.92
N GLY A 108 -35.34 -3.08 -22.69
CA GLY A 108 -34.58 -2.39 -23.72
C GLY A 108 -33.21 -3.05 -23.86
N GLY A 109 -33.04 -3.84 -24.93
CA GLY A 109 -31.95 -4.80 -25.07
C GLY A 109 -30.54 -4.26 -24.84
N THR A 110 -29.78 -4.98 -24.02
CA THR A 110 -28.32 -5.05 -24.08
C THR A 110 -27.88 -6.45 -23.62
N PRO A 111 -26.98 -7.12 -24.35
CA PRO A 111 -26.30 -8.32 -23.86
C PRO A 111 -25.59 -7.96 -22.55
N GLY A 112 -25.60 -8.87 -21.59
CA GLY A 112 -25.00 -8.68 -20.26
C GLY A 112 -23.63 -8.02 -20.35
N ALA A 113 -23.58 -6.74 -19.97
CA ALA A 113 -22.34 -6.00 -19.89
C ALA A 113 -21.46 -6.67 -18.81
N PRO A 114 -20.13 -6.75 -19.01
CA PRO A 114 -19.24 -7.03 -17.90
C PRO A 114 -19.56 -6.02 -16.79
N LEU A 115 -19.69 -6.49 -15.55
CA LEU A 115 -19.93 -5.66 -14.37
C LEU A 115 -19.01 -4.44 -14.45
N GLN A 116 -19.57 -3.28 -14.78
CA GLN A 116 -18.82 -2.04 -14.84
C GLN A 116 -18.24 -1.82 -13.44
N ALA A 117 -16.94 -1.48 -13.38
CA ALA A 117 -16.32 -1.05 -12.14
C ALA A 117 -17.17 0.10 -11.57
N ALA A 118 -17.78 -0.12 -10.40
CA ALA A 118 -18.58 0.92 -9.76
C ALA A 118 -17.66 2.13 -9.51
N PRO A 119 -17.99 3.32 -10.03
CA PRO A 119 -17.10 4.49 -10.00
C PRO A 119 -16.68 4.91 -8.59
N ASP A 120 -17.44 4.52 -7.56
CA ASP A 120 -17.26 4.94 -6.16
C ASP A 120 -16.80 3.81 -5.22
N ALA A 121 -16.21 2.72 -5.73
CA ALA A 121 -15.70 1.67 -4.86
C ALA A 121 -14.56 2.20 -3.94
N PRO A 122 -14.54 1.86 -2.64
CA PRO A 122 -13.46 2.25 -1.73
C PRO A 122 -12.09 1.82 -2.24
N ARG A 123 -11.06 2.67 -2.02
CA ARG A 123 -9.70 2.47 -2.53
C ARG A 123 -8.63 2.63 -1.45
N PHE A 124 -7.53 1.91 -1.63
CA PHE A 124 -6.35 1.95 -0.75
C PHE A 124 -5.06 1.91 -1.58
N PRO A 125 -4.02 2.70 -1.24
CA PRO A 125 -4.04 3.79 -0.27
C PRO A 125 -4.93 4.94 -0.74
N LEU A 126 -5.20 5.93 0.11
CA LEU A 126 -6.03 7.08 -0.30
C LEU A 126 -5.36 7.91 -1.41
N ALA A 127 -4.03 8.02 -1.36
CA ALA A 127 -3.23 8.72 -2.36
C ALA A 127 -2.89 7.81 -3.56
N ALA A 128 -2.99 8.32 -4.78
CA ALA A 128 -2.65 7.56 -5.99
C ALA A 128 -1.15 7.15 -6.06
N PRO A 129 -0.80 6.03 -6.74
CA PRO A 129 -1.71 5.03 -7.30
C PRO A 129 -2.45 4.25 -6.19
N ASN A 130 -3.73 3.96 -6.42
CA ASN A 130 -4.59 3.30 -5.46
C ASN A 130 -5.33 2.12 -6.08
N PHE A 131 -5.69 1.17 -5.23
CA PHE A 131 -6.27 -0.11 -5.59
C PHE A 131 -7.65 -0.24 -4.98
N ARG A 132 -8.58 -0.83 -5.73
CA ARG A 132 -9.93 -1.07 -5.21
C ARG A 132 -9.89 -2.10 -4.07
N ILE A 133 -10.56 -1.78 -2.98
CA ILE A 133 -10.68 -2.66 -1.81
C ILE A 133 -11.73 -3.73 -2.12
N LEU A 134 -11.33 -5.00 -2.04
CA LEU A 134 -12.22 -6.17 -2.15
C LEU A 134 -12.78 -6.57 -0.80
N SER A 135 -11.94 -6.52 0.25
CA SER A 135 -12.33 -6.76 1.63
C SER A 135 -11.41 -6.01 2.58
N GLN A 136 -11.89 -5.73 3.78
CA GLN A 136 -11.12 -5.16 4.87
C GLN A 136 -11.34 -5.97 6.15
N THR A 137 -10.27 -6.22 6.90
CA THR A 137 -10.32 -6.98 8.16
C THR A 137 -9.50 -6.24 9.22
N PRO A 138 -10.09 -5.87 10.36
CA PRO A 138 -9.30 -5.39 11.50
C PRO A 138 -8.44 -6.54 12.01
N VAL A 139 -7.14 -6.31 12.16
CA VAL A 139 -6.22 -7.29 12.74
C VAL A 139 -6.30 -7.12 14.26
N ILE A 140 -7.08 -7.98 14.93
CA ILE A 140 -7.33 -7.90 16.37
C ILE A 140 -6.36 -8.77 17.16
N ASP A 141 -6.02 -9.93 16.59
CA ASP A 141 -5.13 -10.93 17.18
C ASP A 141 -3.72 -10.36 17.40
N GLU A 142 -3.24 -10.39 18.64
CA GLU A 142 -1.94 -9.81 19.01
C GLU A 142 -0.77 -10.61 18.47
N ASP A 143 -0.89 -11.93 18.40
CA ASP A 143 0.14 -12.80 17.84
C ASP A 143 0.28 -12.55 16.34
N LEU A 144 -0.83 -12.29 15.65
CA LEU A 144 -0.83 -11.93 14.23
C LEU A 144 -0.20 -10.57 13.98
N LYS A 145 -0.42 -9.59 14.86
CA LYS A 145 0.27 -8.29 14.80
C LYS A 145 1.77 -8.43 15.06
N GLU A 146 2.15 -9.31 15.99
CA GLU A 146 3.55 -9.63 16.28
C GLU A 146 4.21 -10.34 15.09
N ASP A 147 3.55 -11.35 14.50
CA ASP A 147 3.99 -12.04 13.29
C ASP A 147 4.22 -11.04 12.13
N LEU A 148 3.29 -10.10 11.92
CA LEU A 148 3.43 -9.02 10.94
C LEU A 148 4.61 -8.09 11.28
N GLY A 149 4.75 -7.71 12.55
CA GLY A 149 5.83 -6.88 13.06
C GLY A 149 7.20 -7.50 12.83
N ASP A 150 7.37 -8.76 13.21
CA ASP A 150 8.61 -9.52 13.03
C ASP A 150 8.93 -9.75 11.56
N LEU A 151 7.92 -10.05 10.74
CA LEU A 151 8.11 -10.29 9.32
C LEU A 151 8.59 -9.03 8.60
N PHE A 152 7.86 -7.91 8.75
CA PHE A 152 8.17 -6.66 8.06
C PHE A 152 9.26 -5.85 8.73
N GLY A 153 9.49 -6.02 10.02
CA GLY A 153 10.54 -5.34 10.78
C GLY A 153 11.89 -6.05 10.74
N SER A 154 12.00 -7.22 10.12
CA SER A 154 13.27 -7.94 10.01
C SER A 154 13.92 -7.76 8.64
N GLU A 155 15.11 -7.14 8.60
CA GLU A 155 15.86 -6.93 7.35
C GLU A 155 16.14 -8.24 6.61
N LYS A 156 16.32 -9.34 7.36
CA LYS A 156 16.57 -10.67 6.78
C LYS A 156 15.42 -11.19 5.91
N SER A 157 14.22 -10.61 6.04
CA SER A 157 13.06 -10.94 5.22
C SER A 157 13.16 -10.40 3.79
N PHE A 158 14.10 -9.48 3.54
CA PHE A 158 14.20 -8.75 2.27
C PHE A 158 15.56 -8.93 1.58
N ASP A 159 15.54 -8.77 0.25
CA ASP A 159 16.70 -8.66 -0.61
C ASP A 159 16.41 -7.82 -1.87
N SER A 160 17.44 -7.63 -2.69
CA SER A 160 17.40 -6.87 -3.94
C SER A 160 17.09 -7.74 -5.17
N SER A 161 16.59 -8.97 -4.99
CA SER A 161 16.41 -9.93 -6.11
C SER A 161 15.23 -9.62 -7.02
N GLN A 162 14.32 -8.73 -6.62
CA GLN A 162 13.05 -8.51 -7.30
C GLN A 162 13.05 -7.26 -8.19
N ALA A 163 12.36 -7.37 -9.32
CA ALA A 163 12.21 -6.28 -10.29
C ALA A 163 11.32 -5.14 -9.76
N ASN A 164 11.40 -3.98 -10.41
CA ASN A 164 10.50 -2.85 -10.15
C ASN A 164 9.12 -3.12 -10.76
N CYS A 165 8.28 -3.88 -10.05
CA CYS A 165 6.85 -3.96 -10.31
C CYS A 165 6.04 -3.81 -9.02
N MET A 166 4.85 -3.24 -9.13
CA MET A 166 3.93 -3.03 -8.01
C MET A 166 2.50 -3.32 -8.45
N TYR A 167 2.03 -4.48 -8.02
CA TYR A 167 0.73 -5.04 -8.31
C TYR A 167 0.11 -5.44 -6.97
N ALA A 168 -0.39 -4.48 -6.21
CA ALA A 168 -0.73 -4.72 -4.81
C ALA A 168 -1.99 -5.58 -4.70
N GLU A 169 -1.87 -6.75 -4.07
CA GLU A 169 -3.01 -7.62 -3.72
C GLU A 169 -3.36 -7.54 -2.23
N MET A 170 -2.46 -7.00 -1.40
CA MET A 170 -2.71 -6.75 0.01
C MET A 170 -2.23 -5.36 0.43
N GLY A 171 -3.02 -4.70 1.28
CA GLY A 171 -2.67 -3.46 1.96
C GLY A 171 -2.73 -3.64 3.47
N LEU A 172 -1.91 -2.89 4.21
CA LEU A 172 -1.97 -2.78 5.65
C LEU A 172 -1.96 -1.30 6.03
N ALA A 173 -2.91 -0.87 6.85
CA ALA A 173 -2.90 0.46 7.46
C ALA A 173 -2.75 0.31 8.98
N PHE A 174 -1.89 1.14 9.57
CA PHE A 174 -1.67 1.17 11.01
C PHE A 174 -1.28 2.56 11.48
N SER A 175 -1.60 2.88 12.73
CA SER A 175 -1.29 4.18 13.31
C SER A 175 0.23 4.36 13.51
N GLY A 176 0.77 5.47 13.02
CA GLY A 176 2.15 5.90 13.21
C GLY A 176 2.25 7.25 13.92
N ALA A 177 3.47 7.63 14.33
CA ALA A 177 3.73 8.87 15.05
C ALA A 177 3.39 10.15 14.26
N MET A 178 3.42 10.09 12.92
CA MET A 178 3.17 11.22 12.03
C MET A 178 1.90 11.09 11.19
N GLY A 179 1.04 10.11 11.46
CA GLY A 179 -0.16 9.82 10.68
C GLY A 179 -0.36 8.32 10.46
N ASN A 180 -1.11 7.95 9.43
CA ASN A 180 -1.30 6.55 9.08
C ASN A 180 -0.09 6.04 8.30
N ASN A 181 0.49 4.94 8.77
CA ASN A 181 1.45 4.16 8.02
C ASN A 181 0.69 3.17 7.14
N GLU A 182 1.06 3.10 5.88
CA GLU A 182 0.40 2.28 4.88
C GLU A 182 1.46 1.40 4.21
N LEU A 183 1.23 0.09 4.14
CA LEU A 183 2.14 -0.86 3.50
C LEU A 183 1.37 -1.60 2.40
N LEU A 184 1.88 -1.54 1.19
CA LEU A 184 1.40 -2.32 0.06
C LEU A 184 2.26 -3.56 -0.10
N VAL A 185 1.61 -4.69 -0.39
CA VAL A 185 2.26 -5.96 -0.64
C VAL A 185 1.80 -6.47 -1.99
N SER A 186 2.78 -6.77 -2.83
CA SER A 186 2.61 -7.46 -4.09
C SER A 186 3.18 -8.87 -4.00
N PHE A 187 2.32 -9.89 -3.96
CA PHE A 187 2.71 -11.29 -4.06
C PHE A 187 3.18 -11.63 -5.47
N SER A 188 2.55 -11.06 -6.51
CA SER A 188 2.97 -11.28 -7.89
C SER A 188 4.40 -10.79 -8.15
N CYS A 189 4.81 -9.70 -7.49
CA CYS A 189 6.16 -9.13 -7.59
C CYS A 189 7.09 -9.53 -6.46
N ASN A 190 6.61 -10.33 -5.50
CA ASN A 190 7.29 -10.61 -4.23
C ASN A 190 7.91 -9.33 -3.62
N ARG A 191 7.15 -8.24 -3.52
CA ARG A 191 7.69 -6.94 -3.08
C ARG A 191 6.71 -6.22 -2.16
N VAL A 192 7.25 -5.33 -1.32
CA VAL A 192 6.48 -4.37 -0.54
C VAL A 192 6.77 -2.91 -0.91
N GLU A 193 5.85 -2.02 -0.61
CA GLU A 193 6.02 -0.57 -0.75
C GLU A 193 5.42 0.16 0.45
N ALA A 194 6.24 0.97 1.12
CA ALA A 194 5.82 1.82 2.23
C ALA A 194 5.24 3.13 1.73
N ARG A 195 4.17 3.59 2.39
CA ARG A 195 3.45 4.82 2.13
C ARG A 195 3.19 5.51 3.48
N GLY A 196 3.45 6.81 3.55
CA GLY A 196 3.33 7.57 4.81
C GLY A 196 4.48 7.37 5.80
N PHE A 197 5.47 6.53 5.51
CA PHE A 197 6.69 6.38 6.32
C PHE A 197 7.90 5.97 5.48
N ALA A 198 9.10 6.18 6.03
CA ALA A 198 10.34 5.72 5.41
C ALA A 198 10.54 4.23 5.66
N TRP A 199 10.76 3.47 4.58
CA TRP A 199 11.05 2.03 4.68
C TRP A 199 12.37 1.81 5.44
N PRO A 200 12.40 1.00 6.51
CA PRO A 200 13.57 0.89 7.38
C PRO A 200 14.67 -0.04 6.84
N HIS A 201 14.42 -0.78 5.76
CA HIS A 201 15.38 -1.75 5.22
C HIS A 201 16.00 -1.26 3.92
N SER A 202 17.18 -1.80 3.60
CA SER A 202 17.93 -1.48 2.38
C SER A 202 17.22 -1.94 1.09
N SER A 203 16.31 -2.92 1.19
CA SER A 203 15.61 -3.52 0.05
C SER A 203 14.15 -3.82 0.38
N THR A 204 13.32 -3.94 -0.66
CA THR A 204 11.87 -4.19 -0.56
C THR A 204 11.42 -5.52 -1.18
N GLY A 205 12.32 -6.27 -1.83
CA GLY A 205 12.02 -7.59 -2.39
C GLY A 205 11.90 -8.62 -1.28
N MET A 206 10.78 -9.31 -1.19
CA MET A 206 10.51 -10.38 -0.24
C MET A 206 11.20 -11.68 -0.66
N LYS A 207 11.91 -12.32 0.26
CA LYS A 207 12.45 -13.66 0.06
C LYS A 207 11.36 -14.73 -0.03
N PRO A 208 11.63 -15.90 -0.62
CA PRO A 208 10.66 -17.00 -0.68
C PRO A 208 10.08 -17.41 0.68
N ASN A 209 10.92 -17.43 1.73
CA ASN A 209 10.46 -17.73 3.09
C ASN A 209 9.55 -16.63 3.67
N THR A 210 9.79 -15.37 3.29
CA THR A 210 8.95 -14.23 3.67
C THR A 210 7.58 -14.34 3.01
N VAL A 211 7.56 -14.65 1.70
CA VAL A 211 6.32 -14.86 0.94
C VAL A 211 5.52 -16.02 1.54
N LYS A 212 6.17 -17.14 1.85
CA LYS A 212 5.51 -18.29 2.49
C LYS A 212 4.85 -17.91 3.82
N LYS A 213 5.59 -17.28 4.73
CA LYS A 213 5.07 -16.84 6.03
C LYS A 213 3.94 -15.83 5.87
N LEU A 214 4.06 -14.90 4.93
CA LEU A 214 3.03 -13.92 4.69
C LEU A 214 1.75 -14.56 4.14
N SER A 215 1.86 -15.57 3.27
CA SER A 215 0.71 -16.34 2.80
C SER A 215 0.02 -17.11 3.93
N GLU A 216 0.77 -17.62 4.91
CA GLU A 216 0.19 -18.24 6.12
C GLU A 216 -0.57 -17.22 6.96
N ILE A 217 -0.04 -16.01 7.13
CA ILE A 217 -0.73 -14.88 7.79
C ILE A 217 -2.01 -14.50 7.03
N VAL A 218 -1.94 -14.39 5.71
CA VAL A 218 -3.09 -14.05 4.84
C VAL A 218 -4.19 -15.10 4.97
N ALA A 219 -3.84 -16.39 5.04
CA ALA A 219 -4.81 -17.46 5.24
C ALA A 219 -5.50 -17.39 6.61
N LYS A 220 -4.84 -16.83 7.64
CA LYS A 220 -5.47 -16.54 8.95
C LYS A 220 -6.42 -15.34 8.86
N LEU A 221 -6.05 -14.30 8.10
CA LEU A 221 -6.86 -13.08 7.92
C LEU A 221 -8.12 -13.32 7.07
N TRP A 222 -7.99 -14.11 6.01
CA TRP A 222 -9.06 -14.44 5.07
C TRP A 222 -9.02 -15.94 4.74
N PRO A 223 -9.66 -16.78 5.57
CA PRO A 223 -9.73 -18.22 5.33
C PRO A 223 -10.39 -18.52 3.98
N PRO A 224 -9.94 -19.56 3.25
CA PRO A 224 -10.58 -19.95 2.01
C PRO A 224 -12.00 -20.50 2.27
N GLY A 225 -12.99 -19.97 1.54
CA GLY A 225 -14.37 -20.47 1.57
C GLY A 225 -15.31 -19.76 2.55
N THR A 226 -14.85 -18.67 3.18
CA THR A 226 -15.70 -17.71 3.90
C THR A 226 -16.12 -16.56 2.98
#